data_AF-A0A0R3N8B7-F1
#
_entry.id   AF-A0A0R3N8B7-F1
#
_cell.length_a   1.000
_cell.length_b   1.000
_cell.length_c   1.000
_cell.angle_alpha   90.00
_cell.angle_beta   90.00
_cell.angle_gamma   90.00
#
_symmetry.space_group_name_H-M   'P 1'
#
loop_
_entity.id
_entity.type
_entity.pdbx_description
1 polymer ?
#
loop_
_entity_poly.entity_id
_entity_poly.type
_entity_poly.pdbx_seq_one_letter_code
_entity_poly.pdbx_strand_id
1 'polypeptide(L)' 'MRDELLNETLFFDLDDARTKIANWVADYNTRRPHSSLKYLTPAACAAHLTATDDRLRKPDQLRGSSVVPPAPPGVQTGEL' A
#
# COMPACT_ATOMS: atom_id res chain seq x y z
N MET A 1 -1.69 16.42 -11.94
CA MET A 1 -0.40 16.12 -11.26
C MET A 1 0.66 17.15 -11.67
N ARG A 2 1.16 17.11 -12.92
CA ARG A 2 2.09 18.13 -13.44
C ARG A 2 1.49 19.55 -13.36
N ASP A 3 0.22 19.68 -13.69
CA ASP A 3 -0.46 20.98 -13.71
C ASP A 3 -0.69 21.57 -12.31
N GLU A 4 -0.80 20.75 -11.25
CA GLU A 4 -0.88 21.25 -9.86
C GLU A 4 0.44 21.86 -9.41
N LEU A 5 1.57 21.18 -9.69
CA LEU A 5 2.88 21.72 -9.33
C LEU A 5 3.18 23.01 -10.10
N LEU A 6 2.86 23.04 -11.39
CA LEU A 6 3.17 24.17 -12.27
C LEU A 6 2.23 25.36 -12.11
N ASN A 7 0.98 25.15 -11.68
CA ASN A 7 0.05 26.27 -11.43
C ASN A 7 0.32 26.98 -10.10
N GLU A 8 0.79 26.26 -9.08
CA GLU A 8 0.91 26.81 -7.73
C GLU A 8 2.33 27.33 -7.41
N THR A 9 3.31 27.04 -8.28
CA THR A 9 4.72 27.26 -7.95
C THR A 9 5.42 28.11 -9.01
N LEU A 10 5.77 29.34 -8.64
CA LEU A 10 6.73 30.16 -9.38
C LEU A 10 8.16 29.65 -9.12
N PHE A 11 8.97 29.57 -10.16
CA PHE A 11 10.38 29.22 -10.08
C PHE A 11 11.24 30.45 -10.34
N PHE A 12 12.21 30.70 -9.47
CA PHE A 12 13.08 31.87 -9.59
C PHE A 12 14.39 31.55 -10.32
N ASP A 13 14.91 30.34 -10.13
CA ASP A 13 16.08 29.81 -10.80
C ASP A 13 16.03 28.27 -10.86
N LEU A 14 17.04 27.65 -11.48
CA LEU A 14 17.09 26.21 -11.67
C LEU A 14 17.30 25.42 -10.37
N ASP A 15 17.98 25.98 -9.38
CA ASP A 15 18.22 25.31 -8.10
C ASP A 15 16.93 25.27 -7.27
N ASP A 16 16.25 26.41 -7.21
CA ASP A 16 14.91 26.55 -6.63
C ASP A 16 13.92 25.59 -7.30
N ALA A 17 13.93 25.49 -8.63
CA ALA A 17 13.09 24.54 -9.36
C ALA A 17 13.37 23.08 -8.99
N ARG A 18 14.65 22.68 -8.93
CA ARG A 18 15.04 21.31 -8.54
C ARG A 18 14.57 20.98 -7.14
N THR A 19 14.76 21.91 -6.20
CA THR A 19 14.37 21.75 -4.80
C THR A 19 12.86 21.61 -4.66
N LYS A 20 12.09 22.49 -5.30
CA LYS A 20 10.62 22.46 -5.27
C LYS A 20 10.05 21.19 -5.90
N ILE A 21 10.59 20.77 -7.04
CA ILE A 21 10.19 19.51 -7.70
C ILE A 21 10.49 18.31 -6.78
N ALA A 22 11.69 18.24 -6.20
CA ALA A 22 12.05 17.13 -5.31
C ALA A 22 11.12 17.03 -4.10
N ASN A 23 10.83 18.17 -3.46
CA ASN A 23 9.90 18.24 -2.34
C ASN A 23 8.49 17.80 -2.72
N TRP A 24 8.01 18.23 -3.88
CA TRP A 24 6.68 17.87 -4.35
C TRP A 24 6.58 16.39 -4.75
N VAL A 25 7.59 15.82 -5.41
CA VAL A 25 7.65 14.38 -5.71
C VAL A 25 7.60 13.56 -4.43
N ALA A 26 8.35 13.97 -3.40
CA ALA A 26 8.31 13.32 -2.09
C ALA A 26 6.91 13.40 -1.46
N ASP A 27 6.28 14.57 -1.45
CA ASP A 27 4.91 14.76 -0.93
C ASP A 27 3.89 13.89 -1.65
N TYR A 28 3.88 13.95 -2.98
CA TYR A 28 2.96 13.17 -3.81
C TYR A 28 3.10 11.67 -3.57
N ASN A 29 4.33 11.16 -3.60
CA ASN A 29 4.57 9.72 -3.49
C ASN A 29 4.26 9.16 -2.10
N THR A 30 4.37 9.98 -1.05
CA THR A 30 4.32 9.48 0.34
C THR A 30 3.11 9.92 1.14
N ARG A 31 2.46 11.05 0.80
CA ARG A 31 1.42 11.65 1.65
C ARG A 31 0.05 11.71 0.99
N ARG A 32 -0.02 11.70 -0.34
CA ARG A 32 -1.28 11.91 -1.05
C ARG A 32 -1.93 10.58 -1.44
N PRO A 33 -3.12 10.24 -0.90
CA PRO A 33 -3.88 9.10 -1.37
C PRO A 33 -4.51 9.38 -2.73
N HIS A 34 -4.49 8.40 -3.64
CA HIS A 34 -5.07 8.54 -4.97
C HIS A 34 -6.23 7.57 -5.19
N SER A 35 -7.34 8.08 -5.74
CA SER A 35 -8.56 7.29 -5.97
C SER A 35 -8.32 6.09 -6.90
N SER A 36 -7.47 6.23 -7.92
CA SER A 36 -7.05 5.13 -8.80
C SER A 36 -6.25 4.04 -8.08
N LEU A 37 -5.61 4.38 -6.96
CA LEU A 37 -4.87 3.46 -6.11
C LEU A 37 -5.69 3.02 -4.88
N LYS A 38 -7.03 3.05 -4.97
CA LYS A 38 -7.94 2.74 -3.85
C LYS A 38 -7.66 3.60 -2.62
N TYR A 39 -7.32 4.87 -2.83
CA TYR A 39 -6.91 5.83 -1.79
C TYR A 39 -5.63 5.43 -1.04
N LEU A 40 -4.75 4.64 -1.66
CA LEU A 40 -3.38 4.46 -1.19
C LEU A 40 -2.46 5.52 -1.79
N THR A 41 -1.34 5.78 -1.11
CA THR A 41 -0.23 6.54 -1.68
C THR A 41 0.55 5.66 -2.67
N PRO A 42 1.24 6.25 -3.66
CA PRO A 42 2.06 5.49 -4.59
C PRO A 42 3.09 4.59 -3.89
N ALA A 43 3.75 5.11 -2.84
CA ALA A 43 4.70 4.33 -2.05
C ALA A 43 4.05 3.13 -1.35
N ALA A 44 2.85 3.30 -0.77
CA ALA A 44 2.12 2.20 -0.14
C ALA A 44 1.68 1.14 -1.16
N CYS A 45 1.26 1.57 -2.35
CA CYS A 45 0.92 0.66 -3.44
C CYS A 45 2.14 -0.17 -3.88
N ALA A 46 3.31 0.47 -4.07
CA ALA A 46 4.55 -0.22 -4.42
C ALA A 46 4.99 -1.23 -3.34
N ALA A 47 4.83 -0.88 -2.06
CA ALA A 47 5.11 -1.79 -0.95
C ALA A 47 4.20 -3.04 -0.98
N HIS A 48 2.90 -2.87 -1.26
CA HIS A 48 1.97 -4.00 -1.40
C HIS A 48 2.33 -4.92 -2.57
N LEU A 49 2.74 -4.36 -3.71
CA LEU A 49 3.19 -5.15 -4.85
C LEU A 49 4.46 -5.95 -4.50
N THR A 50 5.42 -5.32 -3.83
CA THR A 50 6.67 -5.98 -3.40
C THR A 50 6.42 -7.11 -2.41
N ALA A 51 5.53 -6.89 -1.43
CA ALA A 51 5.15 -7.93 -0.47
C ALA A 51 4.43 -9.12 -1.13
N THR A 52 3.63 -8.85 -2.17
CA THR A 52 2.96 -9.88 -2.95
C THR A 52 3.95 -10.69 -3.79
N ASP A 53 4.97 -10.04 -4.35
CA ASP A 53 6.07 -10.69 -5.07
C ASP A 53 6.90 -11.59 -4.15
N ASP A 54 7.33 -11.13 -2.97
CA ASP A 54 8.08 -11.96 -2.01
C ASP A 54 7.26 -13.19 -1.57
N ARG A 55 5.94 -13.01 -1.38
CA ARG A 55 5.01 -14.08 -1.07
C ARG A 55 4.87 -15.10 -2.19
N LEU A 56 4.80 -14.65 -3.45
CA LEU A 56 4.79 -15.55 -4.61
C LEU A 56 6.11 -16.32 -4.72
N ARG A 57 7.23 -15.67 -4.38
CA ARG A 57 8.56 -16.27 -4.38
C ARG A 57 8.76 -17.29 -3.25
N LYS A 58 7.93 -17.26 -2.19
CA LYS A 58 7.95 -18.19 -1.05
C LYS A 58 6.57 -18.84 -0.86
N PRO A 59 6.17 -19.75 -1.76
CA PRO A 59 4.83 -20.35 -1.74
C PRO A 59 4.53 -21.15 -0.47
N ASP A 60 5.55 -21.66 0.23
CA ASP A 60 5.37 -22.43 1.48
C ASP A 60 4.73 -21.61 2.62
N GLN A 61 4.95 -20.28 2.64
CA GLN A 61 4.36 -19.36 3.63
C GLN A 61 2.85 -19.17 3.43
N LEU A 62 2.35 -19.36 2.20
CA LEU A 62 0.91 -19.29 1.89
C LEU A 62 0.15 -20.50 2.43
N ARG A 63 0.83 -21.64 2.63
CA ARG A 63 0.23 -22.89 3.11
C ARG A 63 -0.12 -22.86 4.61
N GLY A 64 0.38 -21.88 5.37
CA GLY A 64 0.19 -21.78 6.82
C GLY A 64 -1.01 -20.96 7.30
N SER A 65 -1.67 -20.17 6.44
CA SER A 65 -2.71 -19.20 6.87
C SER A 65 -4.16 -19.72 6.87
N SER A 66 -4.38 -21.02 6.73
CA SER A 66 -5.69 -21.62 7.00
C SER A 66 -5.54 -22.82 7.94
N VAL A 67 -5.21 -22.53 9.20
CA VAL A 67 -5.53 -23.46 10.29
C VAL A 67 -6.96 -23.13 10.70
N VAL A 68 -7.92 -23.87 10.13
CA VAL A 68 -9.25 -23.99 10.71
C VAL A 68 -9.07 -24.54 12.13
N PRO A 69 -9.55 -23.85 13.19
CA PRO A 69 -9.54 -24.46 14.51
C PRO A 69 -10.41 -25.73 14.46
N PRO A 70 -9.96 -26.88 14.97
CA PRO A 70 -10.79 -28.08 15.00
C PRO A 70 -12.05 -27.81 15.82
N ALA A 71 -13.21 -28.18 15.28
CA ALA A 71 -14.51 -28.02 15.92
C ALA A 71 -14.51 -28.65 17.32
N PRO A 72 -15.08 -28.00 18.35
CA PRO A 72 -15.14 -28.55 19.69
C PRO A 72 -16.05 -29.80 19.72
N PRO A 73 -15.63 -30.92 20.35
CA PRO A 73 -16.50 -32.07 20.55
C PRO A 73 -17.38 -31.81 21.77
N GLY A 74 -18.69 -31.77 21.59
CA GLY A 74 -19.59 -31.72 22.75
C GLY A 74 -21.03 -31.32 22.47
N VAL A 75 -21.81 -32.23 21.89
CA VAL A 75 -23.24 -32.30 22.22
C VAL A 75 -23.56 -33.77 22.47
N GLN A 76 -23.60 -34.18 23.74
CA GLN A 76 -24.14 -35.48 24.11
C GLN A 76 -25.66 -35.42 23.97
N THR A 77 -26.21 -36.28 23.13
CA THR A 77 -27.63 -36.60 23.06
C THR A 77 -28.03 -37.28 24.36
N GLY A 78 -28.71 -36.56 25.25
CA GLY A 78 -29.41 -37.14 26.38
C GLY A 78 -30.86 -37.37 25.99
N GLU A 79 -31.18 -38.61 25.62
CA GLU A 79 -32.54 -39.15 25.80
C GLU A 79 -32.86 -39.12 27.30
N LEU A 80 -34.03 -38.58 27.65
CA LEU A 80 -35.05 -39.18 28.53
C LEU A 80 -36.33 -38.33 28.44
#